data_AF-A0A6P0YRY1-F1
#
_entry.id   AF-A0A6P0YRY1-F1
#
_cell.length_a   1.000
_cell.length_b   1.000
_cell.length_c   1.000
_cell.angle_alpha   90.00
_cell.angle_beta   90.00
_cell.angle_gamma   90.00
#
_symmetry.space_group_name_H-M   'P 1'
#
loop_
_entity.id
_entity.type
_entity.pdbx_description
1 polymer ?
#
loop_
_entity_poly.entity_id
_entity_poly.type
_entity_poly.pdbx_seq_one_letter_code
_entity_poly.pdbx_strand_id
1 'polypeptide(L)'
;MLNFLVVDNAKCPQHFVFVDLITNLGPIKAMGLLLRIVLFCSKVRPYLERRCSILFSHYETSDQTAVRWLVYALETLNIALVTNFGNLDLSLVKK
;
A
#
# COMPACT_ATOMS: atom_id res chain seq x y z
N MET A 1 -13.32 5.02 7.74
CA MET A 1 -13.97 4.08 6.78
C MET A 1 -12.97 3.09 6.16
N LEU A 2 -11.73 3.49 5.82
CA LEU A 2 -10.66 2.56 5.36
C LEU A 2 -10.05 1.64 6.45
N ASN A 3 -10.55 1.72 7.69
CA ASN A 3 -10.06 0.93 8.83
C ASN A 3 -10.15 -0.59 8.61
N PHE A 4 -11.03 -1.03 7.72
CA PHE A 4 -11.24 -2.43 7.35
C PHE A 4 -10.17 -3.00 6.40
N LEU A 5 -9.38 -2.15 5.74
CA LEU A 5 -8.58 -2.56 4.58
C LEU A 5 -7.09 -2.77 4.89
N VAL A 6 -6.59 -2.29 6.02
CA VAL A 6 -5.16 -2.39 6.35
C VAL A 6 -4.97 -2.84 7.79
N VAL A 7 -5.21 -1.98 8.79
CA VAL A 7 -5.25 -2.29 10.24
C VAL A 7 -5.85 -1.07 10.95
N ASP A 8 -6.77 -1.27 11.91
CA ASP A 8 -7.30 -0.16 12.72
C ASP A 8 -6.41 0.15 13.94
N ASN A 9 -5.94 -0.88 14.65
CA ASN A 9 -5.25 -0.76 15.95
C ASN A 9 -4.00 -1.67 16.05
N ALA A 10 -2.87 -1.13 16.52
CA ALA A 10 -1.62 -1.88 16.72
C ALA A 10 -1.71 -2.98 17.79
N LYS A 11 -2.69 -2.87 18.71
CA LYS A 11 -2.94 -3.88 19.76
C LYS A 11 -3.82 -5.06 19.31
N CYS A 12 -4.51 -4.96 18.17
CA CYS A 12 -5.34 -6.02 17.60
C CYS A 12 -5.44 -5.81 16.08
N PRO A 13 -4.43 -6.27 15.32
CA PRO A 13 -4.43 -6.08 13.89
C PRO A 13 -5.41 -7.09 13.27
N GLN A 14 -6.65 -6.68 13.02
CA GLN A 14 -7.58 -7.46 12.20
C GLN A 14 -7.24 -7.28 10.71
N HIS A 15 -6.16 -7.92 10.27
CA HIS A 15 -5.63 -7.83 8.89
C HIS A 15 -6.05 -9.03 8.01
N PHE A 16 -6.87 -9.96 8.55
CA PHE A 16 -7.33 -11.16 7.83
C PHE A 16 -8.05 -10.85 6.52
N VAL A 17 -8.85 -9.78 6.48
CA VAL A 17 -9.55 -9.35 5.25
C VAL A 17 -8.56 -8.89 4.19
N PHE A 18 -7.48 -8.21 4.58
CA PHE A 18 -6.43 -7.78 3.65
C PHE A 18 -5.61 -8.96 3.12
N VAL A 19 -5.28 -9.91 3.99
CA VAL A 19 -4.57 -11.15 3.61
C VAL A 19 -5.43 -12.00 2.66
N ASP A 20 -6.73 -12.16 2.95
CA ASP A 20 -7.65 -12.91 2.09
C ASP A 20 -7.83 -12.23 0.73
N LEU A 21 -7.91 -10.89 0.71
CA LEU A 21 -7.99 -10.10 -0.52
C LEU A 21 -6.74 -10.27 -1.39
N ILE A 22 -5.54 -10.25 -0.80
CA ILE A 22 -4.29 -10.49 -1.54
C ILE A 22 -4.22 -11.91 -2.06
N THR A 23 -4.59 -12.90 -1.23
CA THR A 23 -4.53 -14.32 -1.59
C THR A 23 -5.46 -14.65 -2.76
N ASN A 24 -6.67 -14.09 -2.78
CA ASN A 24 -7.68 -14.42 -3.79
C ASN A 24 -7.60 -13.57 -5.07
N LEU A 25 -7.29 -12.26 -4.98
CA LEU A 25 -7.24 -11.38 -6.15
C LEU A 25 -5.83 -11.25 -6.75
N GLY A 26 -4.81 -11.66 -6.00
CA GLY A 26 -3.42 -11.39 -6.30
C GLY A 26 -3.02 -9.96 -5.89
N PRO A 27 -1.75 -9.78 -5.49
CA PRO A 27 -1.27 -8.54 -4.89
C PRO A 27 -1.42 -7.32 -5.80
N ILE A 28 -1.22 -7.46 -7.11
CA ILE A 28 -1.31 -6.36 -8.07
C ILE A 28 -2.73 -5.79 -8.14
N LYS A 29 -3.75 -6.66 -8.18
CA LYS A 29 -5.16 -6.22 -8.27
C LYS A 29 -5.66 -5.67 -6.95
N ALA A 30 -5.28 -6.30 -5.83
CA ALA A 30 -5.63 -5.83 -4.49
C ALA A 30 -5.05 -4.44 -4.21
N MET A 31 -3.76 -4.24 -4.50
CA MET A 31 -3.10 -2.95 -4.36
C MET A 31 -3.67 -1.92 -5.34
N GLY A 32 -3.93 -2.28 -6.59
CA GLY A 32 -4.56 -1.38 -7.57
C GLY A 32 -5.96 -0.90 -7.18
N LEU A 33 -6.75 -1.75 -6.51
CA LEU A 33 -8.06 -1.38 -5.96
C LEU A 33 -7.92 -0.39 -4.79
N LEU A 34 -7.04 -0.69 -3.84
CA LEU A 34 -6.69 0.22 -2.75
C LEU A 34 -6.20 1.57 -3.27
N LEU A 35 -5.35 1.52 -4.29
CA LEU A 35 -4.82 2.70 -4.95
C LEU A 35 -5.95 3.52 -5.57
N ARG A 36 -6.87 2.90 -6.32
CA ARG A 36 -8.05 3.58 -6.88
C ARG A 36 -8.90 4.23 -5.78
N ILE A 37 -9.13 3.55 -4.66
CA ILE A 37 -9.88 4.10 -3.52
C ILE A 37 -9.16 5.33 -2.92
N VAL A 38 -7.83 5.26 -2.79
CA VAL A 38 -6.99 6.39 -2.33
C VAL A 38 -7.01 7.53 -3.35
N LEU A 39 -7.01 7.22 -4.65
CA LEU A 39 -7.05 8.20 -5.75
C LEU A 39 -8.37 8.98 -5.80
N PHE A 40 -9.50 8.37 -5.42
CA PHE A 40 -10.78 9.07 -5.28
C PHE A 40 -10.85 10.00 -4.06
N CYS A 41 -9.88 9.95 -3.14
CA CYS A 41 -9.87 10.77 -1.93
C CYS A 41 -8.45 11.26 -1.60
N SER A 42 -8.06 12.42 -2.14
CA SER A 42 -6.77 13.08 -1.90
C SER A 42 -6.41 13.29 -0.42
N LYS A 43 -7.41 13.36 0.48
CA LYS A 43 -7.23 13.44 1.94
C LYS A 43 -6.70 12.14 2.59
N VAL A 44 -6.68 11.03 1.87
CA VAL A 44 -6.29 9.70 2.39
C VAL A 44 -4.80 9.44 2.24
N ARG A 45 -4.09 10.21 1.41
CA ARG A 45 -2.65 10.01 1.18
C ARG A 45 -1.80 10.07 2.48
N PRO A 46 -1.90 11.11 3.33
CA PRO A 46 -1.13 11.14 4.58
C PRO A 46 -1.49 9.99 5.54
N TYR A 47 -2.74 9.52 5.46
CA TYR A 47 -3.22 8.40 6.26
C TYR A 47 -2.59 7.08 5.81
N LEU A 48 -2.51 6.84 4.49
CA LEU A 48 -1.90 5.64 3.93
C LEU A 48 -0.39 5.61 4.17
N GLU A 49 0.30 6.72 3.94
CA GLU A 49 1.75 6.87 4.22
C GLU A 49 2.05 6.58 5.70
N ARG A 50 1.21 7.07 6.62
CA ARG A 50 1.34 6.79 8.07
C ARG A 50 1.11 5.31 8.41
N ARG A 51 0.20 4.62 7.72
CA ARG A 51 -0.02 3.17 7.95
C ARG A 51 1.15 2.34 7.42
N CYS A 52 1.70 2.73 6.27
CA CYS A 52 2.90 2.10 5.72
C CYS A 52 4.14 2.31 6.59
N SER A 53 4.31 3.48 7.23
CA SER A 53 5.43 3.70 8.14
C SER A 53 5.36 2.82 9.38
N ILE A 54 4.16 2.62 9.95
CA ILE A 54 3.94 1.69 11.07
C ILE A 54 4.31 0.26 10.67
N LEU A 55 3.90 -0.16 9.46
CA LEU A 55 4.19 -1.49 8.95
C LEU A 55 5.69 -1.68 8.71
N PHE A 56 6.37 -0.67 8.18
CA PHE A 56 7.82 -0.67 8.01
C PHE A 56 8.55 -0.81 9.36
N SER A 57 8.21 0.01 10.35
CA SER A 57 8.82 -0.07 11.69
C SER A 57 8.59 -1.42 12.37
N HIS A 58 7.45 -2.07 12.14
CA HIS A 58 7.18 -3.40 12.69
C HIS A 58 8.12 -4.48 12.15
N TYR A 59 8.54 -4.34 10.89
CA TYR A 59 9.36 -5.33 10.18
C TYR A 59 10.84 -4.92 10.07
N GLU A 60 11.26 -3.84 10.71
CA GLU A 60 12.61 -3.26 10.59
C GLU A 60 13.72 -4.26 10.96
N THR A 61 13.46 -5.15 11.93
CA THR A 61 14.44 -6.17 12.37
C THR A 61 14.25 -7.52 11.69
N SER A 62 13.34 -7.64 10.73
CA SER A 62 13.05 -8.91 10.04
C SER A 62 13.97 -9.12 8.85
N ASP A 63 14.32 -10.39 8.59
CA ASP A 63 15.12 -10.74 7.41
C ASP A 63 14.45 -10.28 6.11
N GLN A 64 15.27 -9.72 5.21
CA GLN A 64 14.79 -9.19 3.93
C GLN A 64 14.03 -10.22 3.09
N THR A 65 14.41 -11.49 3.20
CA THR A 65 13.73 -12.62 2.53
C THR A 65 12.32 -12.84 3.05
N ALA A 66 12.08 -12.63 4.35
CA ALA A 66 10.78 -12.75 4.99
C ALA A 66 9.85 -11.56 4.67
N VAL A 67 10.42 -10.39 4.34
CA VAL A 67 9.67 -9.15 4.11
C VAL A 67 9.67 -8.68 2.65
N ARG A 68 10.06 -9.56 1.70
CA ARG A 68 10.06 -9.23 0.27
C ARG A 68 8.72 -8.70 -0.24
N TRP A 69 7.61 -9.21 0.29
CA TRP A 69 6.26 -8.75 -0.03
C TRP A 69 6.03 -7.28 0.40
N LEU A 70 6.59 -6.87 1.54
CA LEU A 70 6.46 -5.52 2.09
C LEU A 70 7.26 -4.54 1.24
N VAL A 71 8.48 -4.93 0.86
CA VAL A 71 9.33 -4.14 -0.04
C VAL A 71 8.58 -3.90 -1.37
N TYR A 72 8.07 -4.96 -1.98
CA TYR A 72 7.31 -4.86 -3.23
C TYR A 72 6.05 -3.99 -3.10
N ALA A 73 5.34 -4.09 -1.97
CA ALA A 73 4.16 -3.26 -1.69
C ALA A 73 4.52 -1.77 -1.53
N LEU A 74 5.62 -1.45 -0.85
CA LEU A 74 6.11 -0.08 -0.67
C LEU A 74 6.63 0.53 -1.98
N GLU A 75 7.35 -0.24 -2.79
CA GLU A 75 7.79 0.18 -4.12
C GLU A 75 6.61 0.47 -5.04
N THR A 76 5.64 -0.44 -5.09
CA THR A 76 4.40 -0.27 -5.87
C THR A 76 3.64 0.98 -5.41
N LEU A 77 3.57 1.21 -4.10
CA LEU A 77 2.94 2.39 -3.54
C LEU A 77 3.68 3.67 -3.93
N ASN A 78 5.01 3.68 -3.86
CA ASN A 78 5.81 4.84 -4.26
C ASN A 78 5.63 5.18 -5.74
N ILE A 79 5.70 4.18 -6.63
CA ILE A 79 5.45 4.37 -8.07
C ILE A 79 4.06 4.94 -8.28
N ALA A 80 3.05 4.38 -7.63
CA ALA A 80 1.70 4.87 -7.70
C ALA A 80 1.53 6.32 -7.21
N LEU A 81 2.12 6.67 -6.07
CA LEU A 81 2.04 8.03 -5.53
C LEU A 81 2.72 9.03 -6.45
N VAL A 82 3.89 8.68 -6.97
CA VAL A 82 4.70 9.55 -7.83
C VAL A 82 4.07 9.70 -9.22
N THR A 83 3.45 8.65 -9.77
CA THR A 83 2.73 8.72 -11.06
C THR A 83 1.39 9.44 -10.99
N ASN A 84 0.68 9.40 -9.85
CA ASN A 84 -0.65 9.99 -9.72
C ASN A 84 -0.68 11.35 -9.01
N PHE A 85 0.32 11.65 -8.15
CA PHE A 85 0.38 12.87 -7.35
C PHE A 85 1.72 13.60 -7.43
N GLY A 86 2.69 13.07 -8.17
CA GLY A 86 3.94 13.77 -8.48
C GLY A 86 3.83 14.61 -9.75
N ASN A 87 4.78 15.52 -9.97
CA ASN A 87 4.92 16.28 -11.22
C ASN A 87 5.63 15.46 -12.32
N LEU A 88 5.42 14.15 -12.34
CA LEU A 88 6.03 13.29 -13.35
C LEU A 88 5.33 13.50 -14.69
N ASP A 89 6.07 14.04 -15.66
CA ASP A 89 5.62 14.07 -17.04
C ASP A 89 5.84 12.70 -17.70
N LEU A 90 4.77 11.90 -17.76
CA LEU A 90 4.78 10.59 -18.40
C LEU A 90 4.59 10.67 -19.92
N SER A 91 4.46 11.86 -20.51
CA SER A 91 4.33 12.03 -21.97
C SER A 91 5.55 11.50 -22.75
N LEU A 92 6.69 11.37 -22.08
CA LEU A 92 7.95 10.85 -22.63
C LEU A 92 8.02 9.32 -22.65
N VAL A 93 7.13 8.63 -21.92
CA VAL A 93 7.07 7.16 -21.91
C VAL A 93 6.14 6.71 -23.03
N LYS A 94 6.71 6.36 -24.18
CA LYS A 94 5.95 5.77 -25.30
C LYS A 94 5.54 4.34 -24.98
N LYS A 95 4.29 4.03 -25.32
CA LYS A 95 3.62 2.73 -25.12
C LYS A 95 4.15 1.66 -26.09
#